data_AF-A0A506PQ77-F1
#
_entry.id   AF-A0A506PQ77-F1
#
_cell.length_a   1.000
_cell.length_b   1.000
_cell.length_c   1.000
_cell.angle_alpha   90.00
_cell.angle_beta   90.00
_cell.angle_gamma   90.00
#
_symmetry.space_group_name_H-M   'P 1'
#
loop_
_entity.id
_entity.type
_entity.pdbx_description
1 polymer ?
#
loop_
_entity_poly.entity_id
_entity_poly.type
_entity_poly.pdbx_seq_one_letter_code
_entity_poly.pdbx_strand_id
1 'polypeptide(L)'
;MKNVIIILTLLISNLTSAQIEKENDTLEIWTLFSIGNFVNQNAERIVEKKWPFKIKGIAGDSFMEDLIDSVEIHNNKVWTYLDANGYSESKKKFETDLLTEIKQIKKAVDISNSDKKVVSLFEKWRKNGQQNYTALNKLTDVKYEFSLYSFDVNDLDKGQTFELKYIVDLDNEKIKVIK
;
A
#
# COMPACT_ATOMS: atom_id res chain seq x y z
N MET A 1 50.38 -23.50 18.63
CA MET A 1 50.06 -22.19 18.00
C MET A 1 49.73 -22.31 16.50
N LYS A 2 50.54 -22.98 15.67
CA LYS A 2 50.24 -23.16 14.22
C LYS A 2 48.85 -23.75 13.93
N ASN A 3 48.42 -24.77 14.67
CA ASN A 3 47.12 -25.43 14.43
C ASN A 3 45.91 -24.56 14.82
N VAL A 4 46.07 -23.68 15.81
CA VAL A 4 45.01 -22.72 16.21
C VAL A 4 44.82 -21.65 15.15
N ILE A 5 45.91 -21.18 14.55
CA ILE A 5 45.87 -20.20 13.46
C ILE A 5 45.15 -20.79 12.25
N ILE A 6 45.39 -22.06 11.91
CA ILE A 6 44.75 -22.75 10.78
C ILE A 6 43.23 -22.86 10.99
N ILE A 7 42.79 -23.26 12.19
CA ILE A 7 41.36 -23.34 12.54
C ILE A 7 40.72 -21.95 12.48
N LEU A 8 41.40 -20.92 12.99
CA LEU A 8 40.92 -19.54 12.95
C LEU A 8 40.79 -19.03 11.51
N THR A 9 41.76 -19.30 10.64
CA THR A 9 41.68 -18.95 9.21
C THR A 9 40.55 -19.68 8.48
N LEU A 10 40.29 -20.94 8.80
CA LEU A 10 39.17 -21.71 8.24
C LEU A 10 37.81 -21.17 8.69
N LEU A 11 37.70 -20.74 9.96
CA LEU A 11 36.48 -20.11 10.47
C LEU A 11 36.24 -18.73 9.83
N ILE A 12 37.30 -17.92 9.67
CA ILE A 12 37.19 -16.60 9.05
C ILE A 12 36.86 -16.72 7.56
N SER A 13 37.43 -17.70 6.84
CA SER A 13 37.11 -17.92 5.42
C SER A 13 35.66 -18.38 5.22
N ASN A 14 35.13 -19.22 6.12
CA ASN A 14 33.73 -19.63 6.08
C ASN A 14 32.76 -18.48 6.41
N LEU A 15 33.16 -17.56 7.31
CA LEU A 15 32.39 -16.34 7.60
C LEU A 15 32.33 -15.39 6.40
N THR A 16 33.42 -15.26 5.63
CA THR A 16 33.43 -14.45 4.40
C THR A 16 32.68 -15.10 3.24
N SER A 17 32.65 -16.43 3.14
CA SER A 17 31.86 -17.13 2.11
C SER A 17 30.35 -17.18 2.45
N ALA A 18 29.96 -17.03 3.71
CA ALA A 18 28.55 -16.82 4.08
C ALA A 18 28.05 -15.38 3.78
N GLN A 19 28.92 -14.50 3.28
CA GLN A 19 28.59 -13.15 2.80
C GLN A 19 28.53 -13.08 1.26
N ILE A 20 28.47 -14.21 0.56
CA ILE A 20 28.20 -14.28 -0.88
C ILE A 20 26.80 -13.69 -1.12
N GLU A 21 26.79 -12.55 -1.83
CA GLU A 21 25.65 -11.85 -2.41
C GLU A 21 24.39 -11.75 -1.53
N LYS A 22 24.38 -10.75 -0.64
CA LYS A 22 23.16 -9.94 -0.52
C LYS A 22 22.98 -9.20 -1.83
N GLU A 23 22.46 -9.88 -2.86
CA GLU A 23 21.52 -9.17 -3.72
C GLU A 23 20.50 -8.60 -2.73
N ASN A 24 20.37 -7.29 -2.72
CA ASN A 24 19.39 -6.59 -1.91
C ASN A 24 18.03 -6.84 -2.58
N ASP A 25 17.65 -8.10 -2.72
CA ASP A 25 16.33 -8.56 -3.14
C ASP A 25 15.40 -8.08 -2.04
N THR A 26 14.95 -6.84 -2.20
CA THR A 26 13.82 -6.34 -1.44
C THR A 26 12.71 -7.35 -1.64
N LEU A 27 12.26 -7.97 -0.55
CA LEU A 27 11.10 -8.85 -0.62
C LEU A 27 9.97 -8.05 -1.24
N GLU A 28 9.48 -8.49 -2.39
CA GLU A 28 8.46 -7.80 -3.18
C GLU A 28 7.27 -8.75 -3.38
N ILE A 29 6.08 -8.31 -3.00
CA ILE A 29 4.82 -8.95 -3.38
C ILE A 29 4.27 -8.24 -4.61
N TRP A 30 4.06 -8.99 -5.67
CA TRP A 30 3.52 -8.49 -6.92
C TRP A 30 2.00 -8.51 -6.90
N THR A 31 1.40 -7.42 -7.37
CA THR A 31 -0.05 -7.29 -7.45
C THR A 31 -0.50 -6.90 -8.85
N LEU A 32 -1.69 -7.39 -9.20
CA LEU A 32 -2.36 -7.16 -10.47
C LEU A 32 -3.56 -6.28 -10.18
N PHE A 33 -3.40 -4.95 -10.25
CA PHE A 33 -4.49 -4.03 -10.00
C PHE A 33 -4.56 -2.92 -11.03
N SER A 34 -5.79 -2.59 -11.38
CA SER A 34 -6.11 -1.48 -12.25
C SER A 34 -5.55 -0.15 -11.74
N ILE A 35 -4.98 0.64 -12.66
CA ILE A 35 -4.59 2.02 -12.38
C ILE A 35 -5.87 2.79 -12.09
N GLY A 36 -6.00 3.33 -10.87
CA GLY A 36 -7.15 4.15 -10.48
C GLY A 36 -8.10 3.49 -9.48
N ASN A 37 -7.81 2.28 -8.99
CA ASN A 37 -8.55 1.71 -7.87
C ASN A 37 -8.11 2.32 -6.53
N PHE A 38 -8.63 3.51 -6.20
CA PHE A 38 -8.32 4.28 -4.99
C PHE A 38 -8.35 3.43 -3.71
N VAL A 39 -9.36 2.55 -3.57
CA VAL A 39 -9.54 1.71 -2.38
C VAL A 39 -8.41 0.69 -2.27
N ASN A 40 -8.18 -0.10 -3.31
CA ASN A 40 -7.19 -1.18 -3.27
C ASN A 40 -5.78 -0.61 -3.10
N GLN A 41 -5.42 0.43 -3.86
CA GLN A 41 -4.09 1.05 -3.77
C GLN A 41 -3.80 1.60 -2.37
N ASN A 42 -4.80 2.22 -1.73
CA ASN A 42 -4.62 2.69 -0.37
C ASN A 42 -4.59 1.55 0.66
N ALA A 43 -5.39 0.50 0.47
CA ALA A 43 -5.37 -0.66 1.34
C ALA A 43 -4.01 -1.35 1.31
N GLU A 44 -3.44 -1.59 0.12
CA GLU A 44 -2.10 -2.12 -0.07
C GLU A 44 -1.06 -1.26 0.64
N ARG A 45 -1.04 0.05 0.37
CA ARG A 45 -0.08 0.99 0.98
C ARG A 45 -0.18 1.00 2.51
N ILE A 46 -1.38 0.86 3.08
CA ILE A 46 -1.59 0.84 4.53
C ILE A 46 -1.13 -0.50 5.12
N VAL A 47 -1.49 -1.62 4.50
CA VAL A 47 -1.13 -2.96 4.96
C VAL A 47 0.37 -3.21 4.82
N GLU A 48 1.00 -2.77 3.73
CA GLU A 48 2.45 -2.92 3.47
C GLU A 48 3.29 -2.48 4.68
N LYS A 49 2.90 -1.40 5.37
CA LYS A 49 3.62 -0.87 6.54
C LYS A 49 3.78 -1.88 7.69
N LYS A 50 2.94 -2.92 7.73
CA LYS A 50 2.97 -3.97 8.77
C LYS A 50 3.89 -5.14 8.40
N TRP A 51 4.41 -5.17 7.18
CA TRP A 51 5.11 -6.32 6.63
C TRP A 51 6.56 -5.99 6.25
N PRO A 52 7.47 -6.98 6.27
CA PRO A 52 8.88 -6.79 5.90
C PRO A 52 9.11 -6.88 4.38
N PHE A 53 8.13 -6.49 3.57
CA PHE A 53 8.21 -6.52 2.10
C PHE A 53 7.59 -5.25 1.51
N LYS A 54 7.80 -5.05 0.21
CA LYS A 54 7.14 -4.02 -0.60
C LYS A 54 6.07 -4.62 -1.49
N ILE A 55 5.02 -3.86 -1.75
CA ILE A 55 3.99 -4.22 -2.72
C ILE A 55 4.30 -3.48 -4.02
N LYS A 56 4.27 -4.22 -5.12
CA LYS A 56 4.56 -3.70 -6.46
C LYS A 56 3.47 -4.08 -7.42
N GLY A 57 2.75 -3.08 -7.91
CA GLY A 57 1.84 -3.27 -9.04
C GLY A 57 2.65 -3.55 -10.30
N ILE A 58 2.49 -4.73 -10.88
CA ILE A 58 3.23 -5.13 -12.09
C ILE A 58 2.37 -5.11 -13.36
N ALA A 59 1.06 -4.94 -13.21
CA ALA A 59 0.12 -4.80 -14.32
C ALA A 59 -1.05 -3.90 -13.94
N GLY A 60 -1.61 -3.24 -14.96
CA GLY A 60 -2.85 -2.47 -14.88
C GLY A 60 -4.08 -3.29 -15.29
N ASP A 61 -4.96 -2.70 -16.09
CA ASP A 61 -6.30 -3.22 -16.38
C ASP A 61 -6.33 -4.43 -17.33
N SER A 62 -5.26 -4.66 -18.08
CA SER A 62 -5.15 -5.75 -19.05
C SER A 62 -3.83 -6.48 -18.87
N PHE A 63 -3.90 -7.80 -18.72
CA PHE A 63 -2.75 -8.69 -18.61
C PHE A 63 -3.07 -10.07 -19.17
N MET A 64 -2.02 -10.81 -19.52
CA MET A 64 -2.10 -12.18 -20.02
C MET A 64 -2.20 -13.16 -18.85
N GLU A 65 -2.79 -14.34 -19.07
CA GLU A 65 -2.93 -15.40 -18.06
C GLU A 65 -1.57 -15.84 -17.50
N ASP A 66 -0.55 -15.98 -18.37
CA ASP A 66 0.83 -16.31 -17.98
C ASP A 66 1.42 -15.33 -16.94
N LEU A 67 0.92 -14.08 -16.89
CA LEU A 67 1.34 -13.12 -15.88
C LEU A 67 0.78 -13.46 -14.50
N ILE A 68 -0.42 -14.02 -14.43
CA ILE A 68 -1.04 -14.47 -13.17
C ILE A 68 -0.19 -15.58 -12.56
N ASP A 69 0.16 -16.59 -13.36
CA ASP A 69 0.98 -17.71 -12.92
C ASP A 69 2.36 -17.24 -12.46
N SER A 70 2.97 -16.31 -13.19
CA SER A 70 4.25 -15.70 -12.80
C SER A 70 4.16 -14.96 -11.46
N VAL A 71 3.09 -14.19 -11.23
CA VAL A 71 2.83 -13.51 -9.96
C VAL A 71 2.66 -14.51 -8.83
N GLU A 72 1.90 -15.57 -9.04
CA GLU A 72 1.68 -16.59 -8.01
C GLU A 72 2.99 -17.30 -7.65
N ILE A 73 3.77 -17.72 -8.65
CA ILE A 73 5.07 -18.37 -8.44
C ILE A 73 6.03 -17.43 -7.70
N HIS A 74 6.10 -16.16 -8.10
CA HIS A 74 6.94 -15.15 -7.44
C HIS A 74 6.51 -14.94 -5.98
N ASN A 75 5.24 -14.65 -5.74
CA ASN A 75 4.72 -14.38 -4.40
C ASN A 75 4.82 -15.59 -3.48
N ASN A 76 4.62 -16.81 -3.98
CA ASN A 76 4.75 -18.04 -3.19
C ASN A 76 6.19 -18.24 -2.65
N LYS A 77 7.23 -17.80 -3.37
CA LYS A 77 8.60 -17.79 -2.86
C LYS A 77 8.74 -16.86 -1.65
N VAL A 78 8.17 -15.66 -1.74
CA VAL A 78 8.17 -14.68 -0.65
C VAL A 78 7.40 -15.21 0.56
N TRP A 79 6.22 -15.79 0.36
CA TRP A 79 5.43 -16.39 1.44
C TRP A 79 6.18 -17.51 2.15
N THR A 80 6.76 -18.43 1.39
CA THR A 80 7.56 -19.52 1.94
C THR A 80 8.75 -18.99 2.75
N TYR A 81 9.42 -17.96 2.25
CA TYR A 81 10.51 -17.30 2.97
C TYR A 81 10.03 -16.67 4.28
N LEU A 82 8.92 -15.94 4.28
CA LEU A 82 8.38 -15.28 5.47
C LEU A 82 7.96 -16.31 6.54
N ASP A 83 7.23 -17.35 6.12
CA ASP A 83 6.81 -18.44 7.02
C ASP A 83 8.03 -19.12 7.68
N ALA A 84 9.09 -19.39 6.90
CA ALA A 84 10.34 -19.95 7.41
C ALA A 84 11.11 -19.03 8.37
N ASN A 85 10.85 -17.71 8.30
CA ASN A 85 11.50 -16.68 9.12
C ASN A 85 10.60 -16.14 10.25
N GLY A 86 9.59 -16.91 10.67
CA GLY A 86 8.78 -16.62 11.87
C GLY A 86 7.48 -15.86 11.62
N TYR A 87 7.14 -15.53 10.36
CA TYR A 87 5.87 -14.90 10.01
C TYR A 87 4.83 -15.95 9.61
N SER A 88 4.42 -16.82 10.55
CA SER A 88 3.56 -17.98 10.24
C SER A 88 2.23 -17.61 9.54
N GLU A 89 1.83 -18.41 8.56
CA GLU A 89 0.63 -18.20 7.73
C GLU A 89 0.64 -16.83 7.01
N SER A 90 1.80 -16.40 6.52
CA SER A 90 2.02 -15.04 6.02
C SER A 90 1.00 -14.64 4.95
N LYS A 91 0.78 -15.50 3.94
CA LYS A 91 -0.17 -15.26 2.84
C LYS A 91 -1.57 -14.99 3.36
N LYS A 92 -2.09 -15.90 4.18
CA LYS A 92 -3.46 -15.84 4.70
C LYS A 92 -3.68 -14.62 5.60
N LYS A 93 -2.70 -14.29 6.44
CA LYS A 93 -2.74 -13.09 7.29
C LYS A 93 -2.73 -11.83 6.45
N PHE A 94 -1.85 -11.75 5.45
CA PHE A 94 -1.80 -10.62 4.53
C PHE A 94 -3.12 -10.43 3.77
N GLU A 95 -3.67 -11.50 3.19
CA GLU A 95 -4.96 -11.46 2.47
C GLU A 95 -6.11 -11.01 3.39
N THR A 96 -6.12 -11.49 4.65
CA THR A 96 -7.12 -11.09 5.65
C THR A 96 -7.00 -9.62 6.02
N ASP A 97 -5.78 -9.14 6.26
CA ASP A 97 -5.51 -7.74 6.56
C ASP A 97 -5.91 -6.84 5.38
N LEU A 98 -5.56 -7.22 4.16
CA LEU A 98 -5.89 -6.49 2.93
C LEU A 98 -7.39 -6.42 2.71
N LEU A 99 -8.12 -7.53 2.81
CA LEU A 99 -9.58 -7.55 2.67
C LEU A 99 -10.28 -6.74 3.76
N THR A 100 -9.75 -6.75 4.98
CA THR A 100 -10.28 -5.95 6.09
C THR A 100 -10.10 -4.46 5.80
N GLU A 101 -8.89 -4.06 5.40
CA GLU A 101 -8.57 -2.68 5.09
C GLU A 101 -9.38 -2.16 3.89
N ILE A 102 -9.56 -2.98 2.83
CA ILE A 102 -10.44 -2.67 1.69
C ILE A 102 -11.87 -2.36 2.17
N LYS A 103 -12.43 -3.19 3.06
CA LYS A 103 -13.79 -2.97 3.59
C LYS A 103 -13.88 -1.69 4.42
N GLN A 104 -12.88 -1.43 5.25
CA GLN A 104 -12.83 -0.22 6.08
C GLN A 104 -12.74 1.05 5.22
N ILE A 105 -11.88 1.06 4.20
CA ILE A 105 -11.75 2.20 3.29
C ILE A 105 -13.02 2.40 2.47
N LYS A 106 -13.66 1.33 1.97
CA LYS A 106 -14.97 1.44 1.29
C LYS A 106 -16.01 2.10 2.20
N LYS A 107 -16.14 1.63 3.44
CA LYS A 107 -17.03 2.23 4.43
C LYS A 107 -16.70 3.71 4.67
N ALA A 108 -15.42 4.05 4.77
CA ALA A 108 -14.99 5.44 4.96
C ALA A 108 -15.38 6.34 3.77
N VAL A 109 -15.24 5.83 2.54
CA VAL A 109 -15.66 6.51 1.30
C VAL A 109 -17.17 6.70 1.26
N ASP A 110 -17.95 5.68 1.62
CA ASP A 110 -19.41 5.74 1.63
C ASP A 110 -19.94 6.78 2.64
N ILE A 111 -19.35 6.83 3.84
CA ILE A 111 -19.65 7.86 4.85
C ILE A 111 -19.33 9.25 4.29
N SER A 112 -18.18 9.41 3.64
CA SER A 112 -17.75 10.68 3.04
C SER A 112 -18.69 11.14 1.93
N ASN A 113 -19.11 10.23 1.06
CA ASN A 113 -20.04 10.49 -0.06
C ASN A 113 -21.47 10.76 0.40
N SER A 114 -21.77 10.54 1.69
CA SER A 114 -23.05 10.89 2.30
C SER A 114 -23.05 12.28 2.94
N ASP A 115 -21.87 12.90 3.12
CA ASP A 115 -21.76 14.24 3.71
C ASP A 115 -22.00 15.35 2.69
N LYS A 116 -22.90 16.27 3.03
CA LYS A 116 -23.32 17.37 2.13
C LYS A 116 -22.17 18.27 1.70
N LYS A 117 -21.19 18.55 2.56
CA LYS A 117 -20.07 19.44 2.23
C LYS A 117 -19.14 18.78 1.23
N VAL A 118 -18.84 17.49 1.44
CA VAL A 118 -18.00 16.70 0.53
C VAL A 118 -18.67 16.56 -0.84
N VAL A 119 -19.95 16.17 -0.88
CA VAL A 119 -20.72 16.06 -2.13
C VAL A 119 -20.76 17.39 -2.87
N SER A 120 -21.08 18.49 -2.18
CA SER A 120 -21.16 19.82 -2.79
C SER A 120 -19.82 20.28 -3.37
N LEU A 121 -18.71 19.90 -2.74
CA LEU A 121 -17.37 20.21 -3.22
C LEU A 121 -17.04 19.45 -4.52
N PHE A 122 -17.32 18.14 -4.58
CA PHE A 122 -17.15 17.36 -5.80
C PHE A 122 -18.06 17.86 -6.94
N GLU A 123 -19.31 18.23 -6.65
CA GLU A 123 -20.20 18.83 -7.64
C GLU A 123 -19.67 20.16 -8.20
N LYS A 124 -19.10 21.00 -7.33
CA LYS A 124 -18.47 22.27 -7.73
C LYS A 124 -17.32 22.02 -8.69
N TRP A 125 -16.42 21.08 -8.38
CA TRP A 125 -15.31 20.74 -9.27
C TRP A 125 -15.78 20.24 -10.62
N ARG A 126 -16.76 19.34 -10.64
CA ARG A 126 -17.33 18.83 -11.90
C ARG A 126 -17.93 19.95 -12.75
N LYS A 127 -18.66 20.89 -12.14
CA LYS A 127 -19.25 22.04 -12.84
C LYS A 127 -18.18 22.98 -13.41
N ASN A 128 -17.04 23.10 -12.73
CA ASN A 128 -15.94 23.95 -13.13
C ASN A 128 -14.91 23.25 -14.06
N GLY A 129 -15.13 21.98 -14.42
CA GLY A 129 -14.16 21.20 -15.20
C GLY A 129 -12.86 20.89 -14.45
N GLN A 130 -12.84 21.01 -13.12
CA GLN A 130 -11.67 20.74 -12.29
C GLN A 130 -11.56 19.23 -12.04
N GLN A 131 -10.32 18.74 -12.07
CA GLN A 131 -10.00 17.38 -11.64
C GLN A 131 -9.70 17.36 -10.15
N ASN A 132 -9.80 16.17 -9.54
CA ASN A 132 -9.57 16.01 -8.12
C ASN A 132 -8.48 14.98 -7.82
N TYR A 133 -7.73 15.24 -6.76
CA TYR A 133 -6.84 14.28 -6.13
C TYR A 133 -7.28 14.11 -4.66
N THR A 134 -7.24 12.87 -4.18
CA THR A 134 -7.62 12.52 -2.82
C THR A 134 -6.50 11.74 -2.18
N ALA A 135 -5.92 12.29 -1.12
CA ALA A 135 -4.99 11.58 -0.26
C ALA A 135 -5.74 10.99 0.94
N LEU A 136 -5.43 9.74 1.26
CA LEU A 136 -5.98 9.02 2.41
C LEU A 136 -4.86 8.71 3.40
N ASN A 137 -5.10 8.91 4.69
CA ASN A 137 -4.20 8.44 5.73
C ASN A 137 -4.97 7.71 6.81
N LYS A 138 -4.52 6.51 7.19
CA LYS A 138 -5.08 5.79 8.33
C LYS A 138 -4.51 6.40 9.62
N LEU A 139 -5.40 6.86 10.49
CA LEU A 139 -5.03 7.41 11.80
C LEU A 139 -5.10 6.32 12.88
N THR A 140 -6.16 5.53 12.86
CA THR A 140 -6.40 4.38 13.75
C THR A 140 -7.20 3.32 12.98
N ASP A 141 -7.49 2.17 13.58
CA ASP A 141 -8.33 1.14 12.96
C ASP A 141 -9.76 1.58 12.65
N VAL A 142 -10.23 2.67 13.25
CA VAL A 142 -11.58 3.21 13.08
C VAL A 142 -11.60 4.65 12.55
N LYS A 143 -10.42 5.23 12.24
CA LYS A 143 -10.33 6.63 11.78
C LYS A 143 -9.43 6.81 10.58
N TYR A 144 -9.95 7.50 9.58
CA TYR A 144 -9.27 7.84 8.33
C TYR A 144 -9.29 9.34 8.10
N GLU A 145 -8.14 9.93 7.76
CA GLU A 145 -8.05 11.30 7.31
C GLU A 145 -8.07 11.34 5.78
N PHE A 146 -8.96 12.16 5.23
CA PHE A 146 -9.01 12.49 3.82
C PHE A 146 -8.52 13.92 3.63
N SER A 147 -7.64 14.12 2.66
CA SER A 147 -7.24 15.43 2.17
C SER A 147 -7.59 15.52 0.69
N LEU A 148 -8.45 16.48 0.35
CA LEU A 148 -8.93 16.68 -1.00
C LEU A 148 -8.26 17.90 -1.63
N TYR A 149 -7.86 17.71 -2.88
CA TYR A 149 -7.20 18.70 -3.70
C TYR A 149 -7.91 18.82 -5.04
N SER A 150 -7.97 20.03 -5.59
CA SER A 150 -8.43 20.29 -6.94
C SER A 150 -7.28 20.77 -7.82
N PHE A 151 -7.37 20.55 -9.12
CA PHE A 151 -6.45 21.13 -10.08
C PHE A 151 -7.17 21.42 -11.40
N ASP A 152 -6.74 22.48 -12.07
CA ASP A 152 -7.26 22.87 -13.38
C ASP A 152 -6.36 22.28 -14.46
N VAL A 153 -6.91 21.38 -15.27
CA VAL A 153 -6.18 20.76 -16.39
C VAL A 153 -5.83 21.75 -17.49
N ASN A 154 -6.51 22.91 -17.52
CA ASN A 154 -6.26 23.97 -18.50
C ASN A 154 -5.21 25.00 -18.00
N ASP A 155 -4.82 24.94 -16.72
CA ASP A 155 -3.88 25.85 -16.10
C ASP A 155 -2.95 25.08 -15.15
N LEU A 156 -2.03 24.32 -15.74
CA LEU A 156 -1.10 23.45 -15.00
C LEU A 156 -0.11 24.25 -14.13
N ASP A 157 0.14 25.52 -14.45
CA ASP A 157 1.06 26.39 -13.70
C ASP A 157 0.53 26.72 -12.30
N LYS A 158 -0.78 26.72 -12.10
CA LYS A 158 -1.38 26.87 -10.77
C LYS A 158 -1.15 25.66 -9.85
N GLY A 159 -0.81 24.50 -10.40
CA GLY A 159 -0.63 23.27 -9.62
C GLY A 159 -1.90 22.83 -8.88
N GLN A 160 -1.70 22.13 -7.76
CA GLN A 160 -2.80 21.58 -6.95
C GLN A 160 -3.22 22.57 -5.86
N THR A 161 -4.53 22.75 -5.71
CA THR A 161 -5.13 23.56 -4.64
C THR A 161 -5.67 22.65 -3.55
N PHE A 162 -5.24 22.84 -2.31
CA PHE A 162 -5.86 22.19 -1.15
C PHE A 162 -7.24 22.79 -0.88
N GLU A 163 -8.24 21.93 -0.69
CA GLU A 163 -9.64 22.37 -0.62
C GLU A 163 -10.34 21.94 0.67
N LEU A 164 -10.08 20.72 1.14
CA LEU A 164 -10.73 20.21 2.33
C LEU A 164 -9.91 19.11 2.99
N LYS A 165 -9.83 19.13 4.32
CA LYS A 165 -9.35 18.00 5.13
C LYS A 165 -10.42 17.60 6.14
N TYR A 166 -10.63 16.31 6.31
CA TYR A 166 -11.58 15.78 7.28
C TYR A 166 -11.19 14.39 7.76
N ILE A 167 -11.69 14.05 8.95
CA ILE A 167 -11.58 12.70 9.53
C ILE A 167 -12.92 12.00 9.39
N VAL A 168 -12.91 10.77 8.89
CA VAL A 168 -14.03 9.83 8.96
C VAL A 168 -13.83 8.95 10.18
N ASP A 169 -14.84 8.86 11.03
CA ASP A 169 -14.92 7.94 12.17
C ASP A 169 -15.89 6.81 11.80
N LEU A 170 -15.37 5.58 11.69
CA LEU A 170 -16.13 4.41 11.24
C LEU A 170 -17.13 3.89 12.28
N ASP A 171 -16.87 4.13 13.57
CA ASP A 171 -17.73 3.70 14.67
C ASP A 171 -18.93 4.64 14.81
N ASN A 172 -18.68 5.94 14.69
CA ASN A 172 -19.71 6.96 14.80
C ASN A 172 -20.40 7.29 13.47
N GLU A 173 -19.89 6.73 12.36
CA GLU A 173 -20.35 6.94 10.98
C GLU A 173 -20.49 8.43 10.63
N LYS A 174 -19.49 9.22 11.04
CA LYS A 174 -19.50 10.67 10.92
C LYS A 174 -18.19 11.19 10.37
N ILE A 175 -18.27 12.33 9.70
CA ILE A 175 -17.11 13.11 9.34
C ILE A 175 -16.90 14.28 10.30
N LYS A 176 -15.64 14.64 10.52
CA LYS A 176 -15.21 15.86 11.20
C LYS A 176 -14.26 16.63 10.30
N VAL A 177 -14.72 17.78 9.81
CA VAL A 177 -13.86 18.69 9.04
C VAL A 177 -12.78 19.28 9.95
N ILE A 178 -11.53 19.24 9.48
CA ILE A 178 -10.39 19.87 10.12
C ILE A 178 -10.16 21.22 9.43
N LYS A 179 -10.05 22.28 10.23
CA LYS A 179 -9.66 23.62 9.76
C LYS A 179 -8.15 23.76 9.82
#